data_AF-A0A485LQR9-F1
#
_entry.id   AF-A0A485LQR9-F1
#
_cell.length_a   1.000
_cell.length_b   1.000
_cell.length_c   1.000
_cell.angle_alpha   90.00
_cell.angle_beta   90.00
_cell.angle_gamma   90.00
#
_symmetry.space_group_name_H-M   'P 1'
#
loop_
_entity.id
_entity.type
_entity.pdbx_description
1 polymer ?
#
loop_
_entity_poly.entity_id
_entity_poly.type
_entity_poly.pdbx_seq_one_letter_code
_entity_poly.pdbx_strand_id
1 'polypeptide(L)'
;MAIPCCVCGISIESNSANMCPTCLAAEVDITADIAKEGTLVQCRDCLRFQGVGKGNNVGFATCPLESIELMALCLKKIHGLTRHIQLVDAKFIWTDPQTKRIKLRLTIRKEVMRHAVLQTDCVITFAIDALQCPDCTTQARNAGVVQLRQKGNHKRAFDHLEQLILTHAAHKDAIDIVSEADGIDVFFAEKKSAERLVQFVGEHVPVRTKTMRQVVSVDSHSNTANVTLTIVAEIAPICKDDLVVLEARTTSLGARLVLVSHVTTHIHVVDPLTSRRAEIPAARYWKHPFDALQSATSLVEFIVLDVDLVDRHVQTHAMAIVQVARVSDFGVNDTTFHVTTHLGRILSAGDIVEGYDLGRGNIGALPVIKYDVPDIVLVRRSIADDENANIIELE
;
A
#
# COMPACT_ATOMS: atom_id res chain seq x y z
N MET A 1 -71.00 27.39 2.14
CA MET A 1 -72.37 26.81 2.19
C MET A 1 -72.22 25.30 2.29
N ALA A 2 -72.84 24.68 3.29
CA ALA A 2 -72.82 23.23 3.45
C ALA A 2 -73.91 22.60 2.59
N ILE A 3 -73.58 21.56 1.84
CA ILE A 3 -74.51 20.81 0.98
C ILE A 3 -74.54 19.35 1.45
N PRO A 4 -75.67 18.62 1.31
CA PRO A 4 -75.68 17.19 1.57
C PRO A 4 -74.92 16.45 0.45
N CYS A 5 -74.11 15.45 0.83
CA CYS A 5 -73.46 14.55 -0.13
C CYS A 5 -74.53 13.77 -0.92
N CYS A 6 -74.39 13.70 -2.25
CA CYS A 6 -75.38 13.08 -3.13
C CYS A 6 -75.55 11.55 -2.95
N VAL A 7 -74.59 10.87 -2.30
CA VAL A 7 -74.62 9.42 -2.04
C VAL A 7 -75.10 9.07 -0.62
N CYS A 8 -74.47 9.66 0.42
CA CYS A 8 -74.73 9.30 1.82
C CYS A 8 -75.54 10.35 2.62
N GLY A 9 -75.85 11.52 2.06
CA GLY A 9 -76.65 12.56 2.72
C GLY A 9 -75.92 13.36 3.82
N ILE A 10 -74.66 13.04 4.13
CA ILE A 10 -73.86 13.76 5.15
C ILE A 10 -73.61 15.20 4.70
N SER A 11 -73.70 16.15 5.64
CA SER A 11 -73.41 17.56 5.39
C SER A 11 -71.90 17.77 5.13
N ILE A 12 -71.57 18.33 3.98
CA ILE A 12 -70.18 18.59 3.54
C ILE A 12 -70.00 20.05 3.13
N GLU A 13 -68.75 20.52 3.16
CA GLU A 13 -68.40 21.75 2.46
C GLU A 13 -68.56 21.55 0.95
N SER A 14 -69.12 22.55 0.26
CA SER A 14 -69.36 22.47 -1.18
C SER A 14 -68.07 22.21 -1.94
N ASN A 15 -68.04 21.10 -2.68
CA ASN A 15 -66.99 20.75 -3.62
C ASN A 15 -67.60 20.50 -5.01
N SER A 16 -66.78 20.50 -6.05
CA SER A 16 -67.24 20.37 -7.44
C SER A 16 -67.86 19.00 -7.79
N ALA A 17 -67.64 17.99 -6.94
CA ALA A 17 -68.20 16.65 -7.07
C ALA A 17 -69.52 16.45 -6.30
N ASN A 18 -69.90 17.37 -5.39
CA ASN A 18 -71.01 17.23 -4.43
C ASN A 18 -70.99 15.91 -3.63
N MET A 19 -69.80 15.34 -3.40
CA MET A 19 -69.60 14.06 -2.71
C MET A 19 -68.71 14.23 -1.48
N CYS A 20 -68.98 13.49 -0.40
CA CYS A 20 -68.09 13.49 0.75
C CYS A 20 -66.77 12.75 0.42
N PRO A 21 -65.67 13.06 1.13
CA PRO A 21 -64.38 12.43 0.87
C PRO A 21 -64.42 10.90 0.92
N THR A 22 -65.23 10.32 1.81
CA THR A 22 -65.39 8.86 1.96
C THR A 22 -66.10 8.24 0.76
N CYS A 23 -67.17 8.85 0.25
CA CYS A 23 -67.85 8.36 -0.96
C CYS A 23 -66.98 8.53 -2.20
N LEU A 24 -66.26 9.64 -2.31
CA LEU A 24 -65.34 9.91 -3.43
C LEU A 24 -64.16 8.92 -3.46
N ALA A 25 -63.60 8.59 -2.30
CA ALA A 25 -62.53 7.59 -2.18
C ALA A 25 -63.02 6.14 -2.44
N ALA A 26 -64.32 5.86 -2.24
CA ALA A 26 -64.90 4.57 -2.56
C ALA A 26 -65.14 4.38 -4.07
N GLU A 27 -65.39 5.46 -4.81
CA GLU A 27 -65.65 5.42 -6.26
C GLU A 27 -64.35 5.52 -7.08
N VAL A 28 -63.34 6.26 -6.60
CA VAL A 28 -62.08 6.48 -7.32
C VAL A 28 -60.87 6.12 -6.45
N ASP A 29 -60.19 5.03 -6.80
CA ASP A 29 -58.89 4.67 -6.21
C ASP A 29 -57.74 5.35 -6.96
N ILE A 30 -57.10 6.33 -6.32
CA ILE A 30 -55.93 7.03 -6.85
C ILE A 30 -54.69 6.13 -6.88
N THR A 31 -54.65 5.09 -6.05
CA THR A 31 -53.49 4.23 -5.82
C THR A 31 -53.42 3.03 -6.77
N ALA A 32 -54.45 2.81 -7.59
CA ALA A 32 -54.55 1.66 -8.49
C ALA A 32 -53.39 1.59 -9.51
N ASP A 33 -52.91 2.73 -9.98
CA ASP A 33 -51.83 2.82 -10.98
C ASP A 33 -50.42 2.66 -10.37
N ILE A 34 -50.31 2.58 -9.05
CA ILE A 34 -49.03 2.61 -8.32
C ILE A 34 -48.67 1.20 -7.84
N ALA A 35 -47.46 0.75 -8.20
CA ALA A 35 -46.95 -0.51 -7.70
C ALA A 35 -46.71 -0.45 -6.18
N LYS A 36 -47.38 -1.33 -5.41
CA LYS A 36 -47.26 -1.42 -3.94
C LYS A 36 -46.06 -2.26 -3.48
N GLU A 37 -45.42 -2.97 -4.40
CA GLU A 37 -44.23 -3.78 -4.16
C GLU A 37 -43.10 -3.40 -5.13
N GLY A 38 -41.86 -3.45 -4.66
CA GLY A 38 -40.67 -3.20 -5.48
C GLY A 38 -39.43 -3.92 -4.94
N THR A 39 -38.35 -3.93 -5.72
CA THR A 39 -37.08 -4.55 -5.33
C THR A 39 -35.92 -3.55 -5.36
N LEU A 40 -35.10 -3.60 -4.32
CA LEU A 40 -33.86 -2.85 -4.15
C LEU A 40 -32.72 -3.84 -4.12
N VAL A 41 -31.65 -3.54 -4.85
CA VAL A 41 -30.45 -4.39 -4.85
C VAL A 41 -29.39 -3.71 -3.99
N GLN A 42 -28.87 -4.42 -2.99
CA GLN A 42 -27.84 -3.95 -2.09
C GLN A 42 -26.62 -4.87 -2.14
N CYS A 43 -25.42 -4.28 -2.09
CA CYS A 43 -24.18 -5.05 -1.97
C CYS A 43 -24.06 -5.72 -0.61
N ARG A 44 -23.66 -7.01 -0.60
CA ARG A 44 -23.41 -7.77 0.63
C ARG A 44 -22.23 -7.23 1.45
N ASP A 45 -21.19 -6.76 0.77
CA ASP A 45 -19.91 -6.41 1.41
C ASP A 45 -19.85 -4.91 1.74
N CYS A 46 -20.10 -4.04 0.76
CA CYS A 46 -20.01 -2.59 0.96
C CYS A 46 -21.35 -1.91 1.30
N LEU A 47 -22.45 -2.66 1.39
CA LEU A 47 -23.81 -2.17 1.72
C LEU A 47 -24.35 -1.05 0.81
N ARG A 48 -23.68 -0.75 -0.30
CA ARG A 48 -24.11 0.24 -1.31
C ARG A 48 -25.34 -0.25 -2.06
N PHE A 49 -26.24 0.66 -2.39
CA PHE A 49 -27.44 0.37 -3.18
C PHE A 49 -27.18 0.58 -4.66
N GLN A 50 -27.73 -0.31 -5.48
CA GLN A 50 -27.68 -0.19 -6.93
C GLN A 50 -28.59 0.97 -7.39
N GLY A 51 -28.02 1.92 -8.12
CA GLY A 51 -28.75 3.06 -8.67
C GLY A 51 -29.82 2.68 -9.70
N VAL A 52 -30.58 3.67 -10.16
CA VAL A 52 -31.62 3.47 -11.18
C VAL A 52 -31.03 3.76 -12.56
N GLY A 53 -30.72 2.72 -13.31
CA GLY A 53 -30.25 2.78 -14.69
C GLY A 53 -30.61 1.50 -15.45
N LYS A 54 -30.64 1.55 -16.80
CA LYS A 54 -30.81 0.37 -17.65
C LYS A 54 -29.46 0.02 -18.30
N GLY A 55 -29.01 -1.23 -18.17
CA GLY A 55 -27.80 -1.76 -18.81
C GLY A 55 -26.59 -1.92 -17.85
N ASN A 56 -25.38 -1.95 -18.41
CA ASN A 56 -24.11 -2.17 -17.68
C ASN A 56 -23.59 -0.95 -16.90
N ASN A 57 -24.28 0.20 -16.95
CA ASN A 57 -23.81 1.46 -16.36
C ASN A 57 -24.63 1.85 -15.12
N VAL A 58 -24.88 0.87 -14.24
CA VAL A 58 -25.62 1.08 -13.00
C VAL A 58 -24.63 1.15 -11.85
N GLY A 59 -24.27 2.37 -11.47
CA GLY A 59 -23.38 2.63 -10.35
C GLY A 59 -24.01 2.20 -9.01
N PHE A 60 -23.15 1.77 -8.08
CA PHE A 60 -23.51 1.52 -6.69
C PHE A 60 -23.20 2.76 -5.85
N ALA A 61 -24.21 3.31 -5.20
CA ALA A 61 -24.10 4.50 -4.36
C ALA A 61 -24.21 4.13 -2.88
N THR A 62 -23.46 4.83 -2.05
CA THR A 62 -23.56 4.70 -0.59
C THR A 62 -24.80 5.46 -0.13
N CYS A 63 -25.88 4.75 0.18
CA CYS A 63 -27.09 5.34 0.71
C CYS A 63 -27.34 4.78 2.12
N PRO A 64 -27.24 5.59 3.18
CA PRO A 64 -27.57 5.14 4.52
C PRO A 64 -29.05 4.74 4.62
N LEU A 65 -29.37 3.83 5.55
CA LEU A 65 -30.77 3.53 5.87
C LEU A 65 -31.48 4.79 6.33
N GLU A 66 -32.75 4.94 5.94
CA GLU A 66 -33.59 6.11 6.25
C GLU A 66 -33.03 7.46 5.75
N SER A 67 -32.11 7.45 4.78
CA SER A 67 -31.55 8.66 4.18
C SER A 67 -32.43 9.25 3.06
N ILE A 68 -32.24 10.55 2.80
CA ILE A 68 -32.88 11.25 1.68
C ILE A 68 -32.47 10.63 0.32
N GLU A 69 -31.23 10.17 0.21
CA GLU A 69 -30.71 9.54 -1.00
C GLU A 69 -31.40 8.20 -1.30
N LEU A 70 -31.60 7.37 -0.27
CA LEU A 70 -32.35 6.13 -0.37
C LEU A 70 -33.80 6.40 -0.75
N MET A 71 -34.41 7.44 -0.19
CA MET A 71 -35.77 7.84 -0.54
C MET A 71 -35.88 8.27 -2.01
N ALA A 72 -34.91 9.05 -2.50
CA ALA A 72 -34.86 9.45 -3.91
C ALA A 72 -34.71 8.23 -4.84
N LEU A 73 -33.95 7.22 -4.44
CA LEU A 73 -33.78 5.96 -5.17
C LEU A 73 -35.09 5.16 -5.20
N CYS A 74 -35.77 5.03 -4.06
CA CYS A 74 -37.08 4.40 -3.96
C CYS A 74 -38.13 5.10 -4.86
N LEU A 75 -38.21 6.43 -4.80
CA LEU A 75 -39.12 7.23 -5.63
C LEU A 75 -38.88 7.05 -7.13
N LYS A 76 -37.62 6.96 -7.56
CA LYS A 76 -37.28 6.70 -8.98
C LYS A 76 -37.64 5.30 -9.45
N LYS A 77 -37.69 4.31 -8.55
CA LYS A 77 -38.05 2.92 -8.88
C LYS A 77 -39.55 2.64 -8.89
N ILE A 78 -40.36 3.53 -8.32
CA ILE A 78 -41.82 3.34 -8.29
C ILE A 78 -42.39 3.60 -9.67
N HIS A 79 -43.00 2.57 -10.24
CA HIS A 79 -43.81 2.70 -11.45
C HIS A 79 -45.17 3.31 -11.10
N GLY A 80 -45.65 4.26 -11.93
CA GLY A 80 -46.97 4.87 -11.76
C GLY A 80 -46.98 6.30 -11.21
N LEU A 81 -45.83 6.88 -10.85
CA LEU A 81 -45.73 8.31 -10.49
C LEU A 81 -45.74 9.18 -11.77
N THR A 82 -46.91 9.30 -12.40
CA THR A 82 -47.13 10.12 -13.59
C THR A 82 -47.28 11.60 -13.22
N ARG A 83 -47.07 12.54 -14.17
CA ARG A 83 -47.21 14.00 -13.95
C ARG A 83 -48.55 14.46 -13.35
N HIS A 84 -49.61 13.68 -13.51
CA HIS A 84 -50.95 13.97 -12.98
C HIS A 84 -51.10 13.68 -11.47
N ILE A 85 -50.08 13.07 -10.87
CA ILE A 85 -50.04 12.68 -9.46
C ILE A 85 -49.00 13.56 -8.75
N GLN A 86 -49.45 14.42 -7.84
CA GLN A 86 -48.59 15.28 -7.04
C GLN A 86 -48.19 14.55 -5.74
N LEU A 87 -46.88 14.40 -5.52
CA LEU A 87 -46.35 13.87 -4.26
C LEU A 87 -46.33 15.00 -3.22
N VAL A 88 -47.04 14.80 -2.11
CA VAL A 88 -47.13 15.79 -1.01
C VAL A 88 -46.07 15.50 0.06
N ASP A 89 -45.94 14.24 0.46
CA ASP A 89 -45.03 13.82 1.54
C ASP A 89 -44.58 12.38 1.31
N ALA A 90 -43.37 12.05 1.79
CA ALA A 90 -42.80 10.71 1.74
C ALA A 90 -42.05 10.45 3.05
N LYS A 91 -42.38 9.36 3.74
CA LYS A 91 -41.80 9.00 5.04
C LYS A 91 -41.50 7.51 5.11
N PHE A 92 -40.35 7.16 5.69
CA PHE A 92 -40.05 5.77 6.00
C PHE A 92 -40.91 5.28 7.16
N ILE A 93 -41.39 4.04 7.06
CA ILE A 93 -41.97 3.32 8.17
C ILE A 93 -40.89 2.38 8.69
N TRP A 94 -40.61 2.46 9.99
CA TRP A 94 -39.64 1.57 10.61
C TRP A 94 -40.00 0.11 10.34
N THR A 95 -39.00 -0.64 9.90
CA THR A 95 -39.08 -2.09 9.69
C THR A 95 -37.87 -2.74 10.35
N ASP A 96 -38.07 -3.95 10.88
CA ASP A 96 -36.97 -4.69 11.48
C ASP A 96 -35.90 -5.01 10.41
N PRO A 97 -34.61 -4.70 10.66
CA PRO A 97 -33.50 -4.98 9.73
C PRO A 97 -33.43 -6.44 9.25
N GLN A 98 -33.86 -7.41 10.07
CA GLN A 98 -33.86 -8.83 9.75
C GLN A 98 -34.82 -9.17 8.61
N THR A 99 -35.89 -8.38 8.44
CA THR A 99 -36.90 -8.63 7.41
C THR A 99 -36.42 -8.30 6.00
N LYS A 100 -35.27 -7.60 5.86
CA LYS A 100 -34.73 -7.12 4.58
C LYS A 100 -35.79 -6.44 3.71
N ARG A 101 -36.67 -5.67 4.35
CA ARG A 101 -37.74 -4.92 3.72
C ARG A 101 -37.70 -3.48 4.17
N ILE A 102 -37.90 -2.55 3.25
CA ILE A 102 -38.04 -1.12 3.52
C ILE A 102 -39.46 -0.72 3.16
N LYS A 103 -40.17 -0.10 4.10
CA LYS A 103 -41.53 0.42 3.85
C LYS A 103 -41.51 1.93 3.73
N LEU A 104 -42.14 2.45 2.69
CA LEU A 104 -42.26 3.87 2.42
C LEU A 104 -43.74 4.25 2.39
N ARG A 105 -44.15 5.18 3.26
CA ARG A 105 -45.47 5.82 3.24
C ARG A 105 -45.40 7.04 2.33
N LEU A 106 -46.20 7.05 1.28
CA LEU A 106 -46.35 8.18 0.37
C LEU A 106 -47.71 8.82 0.57
N THR A 107 -47.74 10.14 0.68
CA THR A 107 -48.96 10.93 0.64
C THR A 107 -49.08 11.58 -0.71
N ILE A 108 -50.14 11.22 -1.42
CA ILE A 108 -50.32 11.51 -2.83
C ILE A 108 -51.58 12.34 -3.01
N ARG A 109 -51.54 13.29 -3.95
CA ARG A 109 -52.63 14.16 -4.32
C ARG A 109 -52.90 14.05 -5.82
N LYS A 110 -54.13 13.75 -6.21
CA LYS A 110 -54.56 13.67 -7.62
C LYS A 110 -55.85 14.47 -7.79
N GLU A 111 -55.97 15.15 -8.92
CA GLU A 111 -57.23 15.77 -9.34
C GLU A 111 -58.15 14.67 -9.89
N VAL A 112 -59.32 14.55 -9.26
CA VAL A 112 -60.39 13.62 -9.60
C VAL A 112 -61.52 14.41 -10.29
N MET A 113 -62.60 13.73 -10.68
CA MET A 113 -63.72 14.27 -11.46
C MET A 113 -64.08 15.72 -11.09
N ARG A 114 -64.19 16.57 -12.12
CA ARG A 114 -64.57 17.99 -12.03
C ARG A 114 -63.64 18.84 -11.14
N HIS A 115 -62.33 18.63 -11.17
CA HIS A 115 -61.33 19.38 -10.37
C HIS A 115 -61.44 19.18 -8.84
N ALA A 116 -62.12 18.14 -8.38
CA ALA A 116 -62.08 17.78 -6.97
C ALA A 116 -60.72 17.15 -6.65
N VAL A 117 -60.00 17.70 -5.65
CA VAL A 117 -58.68 17.18 -5.25
C VAL A 117 -58.87 16.16 -4.15
N LEU A 118 -58.35 14.95 -4.33
CA LEU A 118 -58.34 13.91 -3.30
C LEU A 118 -56.89 13.59 -2.90
N GLN A 119 -56.67 13.52 -1.59
CA GLN A 119 -55.37 13.20 -0.99
C GLN A 119 -55.48 11.88 -0.23
N THR A 120 -54.58 10.94 -0.51
CA THR A 120 -54.60 9.59 0.05
C THR A 120 -53.19 9.12 0.32
N ASP A 121 -53.01 8.34 1.36
CA ASP A 121 -51.76 7.69 1.68
C ASP A 121 -51.69 6.26 1.15
N CYS A 122 -50.54 5.87 0.63
CA CYS A 122 -50.24 4.50 0.25
C CYS A 122 -48.91 4.06 0.86
N VAL A 123 -48.81 2.76 1.16
CA VAL A 123 -47.58 2.15 1.68
C VAL A 123 -47.00 1.25 0.62
N ILE A 124 -45.75 1.49 0.26
CA ILE A 124 -44.99 0.71 -0.70
C ILE A 124 -43.93 -0.08 0.06
N THR A 125 -43.86 -1.38 -0.21
CA THR A 125 -42.87 -2.28 0.41
C THR A 125 -41.80 -2.64 -0.61
N PHE A 126 -40.54 -2.33 -0.30
CA PHE A 126 -39.39 -2.74 -1.07
C PHE A 126 -38.70 -3.94 -0.42
N ALA A 127 -38.50 -5.02 -1.16
CA ALA A 127 -37.64 -6.13 -0.75
C ALA A 127 -36.18 -5.84 -1.13
N ILE A 128 -35.24 -6.15 -0.24
CA ILE A 128 -33.80 -5.98 -0.48
C ILE A 128 -33.20 -7.30 -0.96
N ASP A 129 -32.79 -7.31 -2.22
CA ASP A 129 -32.01 -8.39 -2.83
C ASP A 129 -30.51 -8.13 -2.63
N ALA A 130 -29.83 -9.14 -2.11
CA ALA A 130 -28.41 -9.04 -1.79
C ALA A 130 -27.54 -9.60 -2.93
N LEU A 131 -26.87 -8.73 -3.69
CA LEU A 131 -26.00 -9.07 -4.83
C LEU A 131 -24.62 -8.44 -4.64
N GLN A 132 -23.53 -9.12 -4.96
CA GLN A 132 -22.19 -8.51 -4.88
C GLN A 132 -22.00 -7.46 -5.99
N CYS A 133 -21.55 -6.25 -5.62
CA CYS A 133 -21.27 -5.20 -6.60
C CYS A 133 -19.97 -5.49 -7.37
N PRO A 134 -19.84 -5.00 -8.63
CA PRO A 134 -18.64 -5.24 -9.43
C PRO A 134 -17.37 -4.76 -8.74
N ASP A 135 -17.41 -3.66 -7.99
CA ASP A 135 -16.26 -3.13 -7.23
C ASP A 135 -15.77 -4.08 -6.12
N CYS A 136 -16.70 -4.71 -5.39
CA CYS A 136 -16.33 -5.68 -4.35
C CYS A 136 -15.88 -7.01 -4.97
N THR A 137 -16.47 -7.40 -6.10
CA THR A 137 -16.02 -8.57 -6.86
C THR A 137 -14.62 -8.37 -7.44
N THR A 138 -14.25 -7.16 -7.88
CA THR A 138 -12.89 -6.84 -8.33
C THR A 138 -11.92 -6.70 -7.16
N GLN A 139 -12.32 -6.12 -6.03
CA GLN A 139 -11.48 -6.11 -4.82
C GLN A 139 -11.13 -7.51 -4.33
N ALA A 140 -12.01 -8.50 -4.53
CA ALA A 140 -11.71 -9.89 -4.23
C ALA A 140 -10.67 -10.53 -5.19
N ARG A 141 -10.29 -9.84 -6.27
CA ARG A 141 -9.31 -10.32 -7.27
C ARG A 141 -8.13 -9.35 -7.39
N ASN A 142 -6.96 -9.82 -7.00
CA ASN A 142 -5.73 -9.05 -7.11
C ASN A 142 -5.38 -8.77 -8.58
N ALA A 143 -5.39 -7.50 -8.98
CA ALA A 143 -5.04 -7.09 -10.34
C ALA A 143 -3.53 -6.97 -10.53
N GLY A 144 -2.82 -6.59 -9.46
CA GLY A 144 -1.37 -6.47 -9.40
C GLY A 144 -0.80 -7.14 -8.15
N VAL A 145 0.31 -7.85 -8.30
CA VAL A 145 1.09 -8.43 -7.20
C VAL A 145 2.54 -7.97 -7.36
N VAL A 146 3.10 -7.41 -6.30
CA VAL A 146 4.52 -7.04 -6.24
C VAL A 146 5.21 -7.97 -5.25
N GLN A 147 6.17 -8.75 -5.73
CA GLN A 147 6.96 -9.66 -4.91
C GLN A 147 8.34 -9.05 -4.70
N LEU A 148 8.59 -8.50 -3.52
CA LEU A 148 9.90 -7.97 -3.13
C LEU A 148 10.71 -9.11 -2.53
N ARG A 149 11.91 -9.34 -3.06
CA ARG A 149 12.80 -10.42 -2.61
C ARG A 149 14.23 -9.94 -2.42
N GLN A 150 14.86 -10.33 -1.32
CA GLN A 150 16.29 -10.14 -1.08
C GLN A 150 16.93 -11.48 -0.69
N LYS A 151 17.82 -11.99 -1.55
CA LYS A 151 18.53 -13.26 -1.31
C LYS A 151 19.86 -13.02 -0.58
N GLY A 152 19.79 -12.53 0.66
CA GLY A 152 20.99 -12.20 1.45
C GLY A 152 21.01 -12.95 2.79
N ASN A 153 22.20 -13.08 3.37
CA ASN A 153 22.38 -13.68 4.71
C ASN A 153 21.75 -12.82 5.82
N HIS A 154 21.60 -11.51 5.57
CA HIS A 154 20.95 -10.57 6.46
C HIS A 154 20.07 -9.61 5.67
N LYS A 155 19.04 -9.09 6.32
CA LYS A 155 17.94 -8.32 5.68
C LYS A 155 18.02 -6.82 5.94
N ARG A 156 19.19 -6.29 6.35
CA ARG A 156 19.33 -4.89 6.79
C ARG A 156 18.87 -3.88 5.73
N ALA A 157 19.18 -4.12 4.45
CA ALA A 157 18.70 -3.25 3.36
C ALA A 157 17.18 -3.36 3.17
N PHE A 158 16.60 -4.54 3.38
CA PHE A 158 15.16 -4.76 3.33
C PHE A 158 14.43 -4.11 4.51
N ASP A 159 14.95 -4.23 5.73
CA ASP A 159 14.38 -3.61 6.93
C ASP A 159 14.41 -2.07 6.81
N HIS A 160 15.49 -1.51 6.26
CA HIS A 160 15.56 -0.09 5.95
C HIS A 160 14.55 0.34 4.87
N LEU A 161 14.37 -0.47 3.83
CA LEU A 161 13.36 -0.24 2.80
C LEU A 161 11.93 -0.26 3.40
N GLU A 162 11.65 -1.17 4.34
CA GLU A 162 10.36 -1.21 5.03
C GLU A 162 10.09 0.08 5.81
N GLN A 163 11.10 0.57 6.55
CA GLN A 163 11.02 1.88 7.22
C GLN A 163 10.77 3.03 6.24
N LEU A 164 11.41 3.02 5.07
CA LEU A 164 11.18 4.02 4.02
C LEU A 164 9.75 3.93 3.45
N ILE A 165 9.25 2.72 3.21
CA ILE A 165 7.88 2.47 2.74
C ILE A 165 6.85 2.98 3.76
N LEU A 166 7.11 2.84 5.05
CA LEU A 166 6.28 3.38 6.12
C LEU A 166 6.34 4.91 6.17
N THR A 167 7.55 5.47 6.13
CA THR A 167 7.80 6.92 6.22
C THR A 167 7.15 7.69 5.07
N HIS A 168 7.30 7.19 3.83
CA HIS A 168 6.69 7.80 2.65
C HIS A 168 5.25 7.32 2.40
N ALA A 169 4.75 6.40 3.22
CA ALA A 169 3.42 5.77 3.10
C ALA A 169 3.12 5.24 1.69
N ALA A 170 4.10 4.60 1.05
CA ALA A 170 3.99 4.05 -0.30
C ALA A 170 3.02 2.84 -0.39
N HIS A 171 2.63 2.26 0.74
CA HIS A 171 1.77 1.08 0.86
C HIS A 171 0.27 1.41 0.98
N LYS A 172 -0.14 2.69 0.91
CA LYS A 172 -1.54 3.14 1.11
C LYS A 172 -2.56 2.47 0.18
N ASP A 173 -2.16 2.15 -1.04
CA ASP A 173 -3.03 1.54 -2.06
C ASP A 173 -3.04 -0.01 -1.99
N ALA A 174 -2.31 -0.61 -1.06
CA ALA A 174 -2.24 -2.06 -0.92
C ALA A 174 -3.54 -2.62 -0.31
N ILE A 175 -4.02 -3.73 -0.86
CA ILE A 175 -5.14 -4.50 -0.31
C ILE A 175 -4.65 -5.34 0.85
N ASP A 176 -3.54 -6.05 0.63
CA ASP A 176 -3.01 -7.04 1.55
C ASP A 176 -1.48 -7.12 1.40
N ILE A 177 -0.80 -7.50 2.48
CA ILE A 177 0.65 -7.64 2.57
C ILE A 177 0.94 -8.95 3.26
N VAL A 178 1.57 -9.88 2.55
CA VAL A 178 1.94 -11.20 3.06
C VAL A 178 3.45 -11.29 3.19
N SER A 179 3.92 -11.63 4.39
CA SER A 179 5.35 -11.83 4.65
C SER A 179 5.80 -13.23 4.23
N GLU A 180 6.94 -13.30 3.55
CA GLU A 180 7.56 -14.52 3.07
C GLU A 180 8.99 -14.66 3.60
N ALA A 181 9.57 -15.86 3.54
CA ALA A 181 10.91 -16.11 4.10
C ALA A 181 12.00 -15.19 3.51
N ASP A 182 11.92 -14.86 2.22
CA ASP A 182 12.91 -14.04 1.51
C ASP A 182 12.40 -12.63 1.14
N GLY A 183 11.30 -12.17 1.74
CA GLY A 183 10.77 -10.81 1.52
C GLY A 183 9.27 -10.68 1.77
N ILE A 184 8.57 -9.89 0.97
CA ILE A 184 7.12 -9.65 1.11
C ILE A 184 6.39 -9.65 -0.24
N ASP A 185 5.12 -10.02 -0.21
CA ASP A 185 4.18 -9.94 -1.32
C ASP A 185 3.12 -8.89 -1.02
N VAL A 186 3.04 -7.87 -1.88
CA VAL A 186 2.08 -6.77 -1.76
C VAL A 186 1.05 -6.88 -2.87
N PHE A 187 -0.22 -6.92 -2.47
CA PHE A 187 -1.36 -7.08 -3.37
C PHE A 187 -2.04 -5.74 -3.65
N PHE A 188 -2.35 -5.47 -4.91
CA PHE A 188 -2.95 -4.22 -5.38
C PHE A 188 -4.22 -4.47 -6.20
N ALA A 189 -5.21 -3.59 -6.01
CA ALA A 189 -6.44 -3.55 -6.80
C ALA A 189 -6.21 -2.99 -8.22
N GLU A 190 -5.23 -2.09 -8.36
CA GLU A 190 -4.87 -1.47 -9.63
C GLU A 190 -3.43 -1.81 -10.03
N LYS A 191 -3.21 -2.07 -11.33
CA LYS A 191 -1.87 -2.33 -11.89
C LYS A 191 -0.94 -1.13 -11.75
N LYS A 192 -1.50 0.09 -11.85
CA LYS A 192 -0.72 1.34 -11.76
C LYS A 192 -0.13 1.54 -10.36
N SER A 193 -0.86 1.17 -9.31
CA SER A 193 -0.35 1.27 -7.94
C SER A 193 0.81 0.29 -7.70
N ALA A 194 0.74 -0.92 -8.28
CA ALA A 194 1.85 -1.87 -8.25
C ALA A 194 3.11 -1.32 -8.96
N GLU A 195 2.95 -0.71 -10.14
CA GLU A 195 4.05 -0.08 -10.88
C GLU A 195 4.66 1.10 -10.11
N ARG A 196 3.83 1.91 -9.43
CA ARG A 196 4.30 3.02 -8.57
C ARG A 196 5.14 2.52 -7.40
N LEU A 197 4.73 1.45 -6.71
CA LEU A 197 5.53 0.88 -5.62
C LEU A 197 6.89 0.41 -6.14
N VAL A 198 6.91 -0.28 -7.29
CA VAL A 198 8.17 -0.78 -7.87
C VAL A 198 9.10 0.36 -8.30
N GLN A 199 8.55 1.45 -8.84
CA GLN A 199 9.31 2.65 -9.14
C GLN A 199 9.91 3.26 -7.86
N PHE A 200 9.12 3.40 -6.80
CA PHE A 200 9.59 3.89 -5.50
C PHE A 200 10.74 3.05 -4.95
N VAL A 201 10.64 1.72 -5.01
CA VAL A 201 11.72 0.82 -4.59
C VAL A 201 12.99 1.03 -5.43
N GLY A 202 12.86 1.20 -6.74
CA GLY A 202 14.00 1.47 -7.63
C GLY A 202 14.67 2.82 -7.44
N GLU A 203 13.98 3.79 -6.84
CA GLU A 203 14.53 5.11 -6.46
C GLU A 203 15.32 5.08 -5.14
N HIS A 204 15.21 4.01 -4.34
CA HIS A 204 15.88 3.92 -3.04
C HIS A 204 16.89 2.77 -2.94
N VAL A 205 16.74 1.70 -3.73
CA VAL A 205 17.55 0.47 -3.60
C VAL A 205 17.90 -0.09 -5.00
N PRO A 206 19.09 -0.69 -5.23
CA PRO A 206 19.41 -1.35 -6.49
C PRO A 206 18.54 -2.59 -6.69
N VAL A 207 17.56 -2.49 -7.59
CA VAL A 207 16.59 -3.56 -7.86
C VAL A 207 16.67 -4.04 -9.31
N ARG A 208 16.38 -5.33 -9.51
CA ARG A 208 16.07 -5.93 -10.81
C ARG A 208 14.62 -6.36 -10.84
N THR A 209 13.87 -5.83 -11.80
CA THR A 209 12.43 -6.11 -11.93
C THR A 209 12.17 -7.08 -13.07
N LYS A 210 11.32 -8.09 -12.84
CA LYS A 210 10.79 -8.99 -13.86
C LYS A 210 9.26 -8.96 -13.81
N THR A 211 8.66 -8.57 -14.92
CA THR A 211 7.19 -8.46 -15.04
C THR A 211 6.62 -9.64 -15.79
N MET A 212 5.60 -10.28 -15.21
CA MET A 212 4.84 -11.38 -15.79
C MET A 212 3.36 -11.00 -15.88
N ARG A 213 2.70 -11.41 -16.95
CA ARG A 213 1.26 -11.17 -17.18
C ARG A 213 0.56 -12.51 -17.34
N GLN A 214 -0.42 -12.78 -16.50
CA GLN A 214 -1.23 -13.99 -16.56
C GLN A 214 -2.66 -13.62 -16.93
N VAL A 215 -3.19 -14.19 -18.02
CA VAL A 215 -4.59 -14.01 -18.40
C VAL A 215 -5.46 -14.90 -17.53
N VAL A 216 -6.40 -14.31 -16.80
CA VAL A 216 -7.33 -15.01 -15.91
C VAL A 216 -8.61 -15.37 -16.66
N SER A 217 -9.15 -14.44 -17.44
CA SER A 217 -10.35 -14.67 -18.23
C SER A 217 -10.36 -13.82 -19.48
N VAL A 218 -11.01 -14.30 -20.53
CA VAL A 218 -11.21 -13.56 -21.79
C VAL A 218 -12.71 -13.43 -22.00
N ASP A 219 -13.17 -12.21 -22.25
CA ASP A 219 -14.54 -11.93 -22.68
C ASP A 219 -14.56 -11.79 -24.20
N SER A 220 -15.14 -12.77 -24.87
CA SER A 220 -15.24 -12.83 -26.34
C SER A 220 -16.23 -11.80 -26.90
N HIS A 221 -17.18 -11.30 -26.09
CA HIS A 221 -18.16 -10.32 -26.56
C HIS A 221 -17.59 -8.90 -26.59
N SER A 222 -16.75 -8.55 -25.61
CA SER A 222 -16.11 -7.23 -25.53
C SER A 222 -14.67 -7.22 -26.06
N ASN A 223 -14.11 -8.37 -26.44
CA ASN A 223 -12.71 -8.55 -26.80
C ASN A 223 -11.75 -7.97 -25.74
N THR A 224 -12.13 -8.10 -24.45
CA THR A 224 -11.31 -7.68 -23.32
C THR A 224 -10.85 -8.89 -22.54
N ALA A 225 -9.62 -8.82 -22.00
CA ALA A 225 -9.06 -9.88 -21.18
C ALA A 225 -8.73 -9.35 -19.79
N ASN A 226 -9.17 -10.07 -18.76
CA ASN A 226 -8.74 -9.84 -17.39
C ASN A 226 -7.37 -10.47 -17.21
N VAL A 227 -6.39 -9.64 -16.90
CA VAL A 227 -4.99 -10.04 -16.76
C VAL A 227 -4.51 -9.64 -15.38
N THR A 228 -3.92 -10.56 -14.64
CA THR A 228 -3.18 -10.29 -13.41
C THR A 228 -1.72 -9.99 -13.75
N LEU A 229 -1.20 -8.92 -13.15
CA LEU A 229 0.18 -8.47 -13.32
C LEU A 229 0.99 -8.92 -12.10
N THR A 230 2.06 -9.69 -12.30
CA THR A 230 3.01 -10.03 -11.24
C THR A 230 4.34 -9.37 -11.54
N ILE A 231 4.82 -8.52 -10.64
CA ILE A 231 6.13 -7.87 -10.73
C ILE A 231 7.01 -8.44 -9.63
N VAL A 232 8.06 -9.15 -10.02
CA VAL A 232 9.09 -9.64 -9.10
C VAL A 232 10.21 -8.61 -9.06
N ALA A 233 10.44 -8.00 -7.91
CA ALA A 233 11.52 -7.05 -7.68
C ALA A 233 12.57 -7.72 -6.77
N GLU A 234 13.70 -8.06 -7.37
CA GLU A 234 14.84 -8.66 -6.69
C GLU A 234 15.84 -7.58 -6.31
N ILE A 235 16.04 -7.40 -5.01
CA ILE A 235 17.00 -6.45 -4.43
C ILE A 235 18.39 -7.09 -4.45
N ALA A 236 19.43 -6.28 -4.71
CA ALA A 236 20.79 -6.76 -4.62
C ALA A 236 21.10 -7.31 -3.20
N PRO A 237 21.66 -8.52 -3.08
CA PRO A 237 21.97 -9.16 -1.79
C PRO A 237 23.23 -8.58 -1.10
N ILE A 238 23.40 -7.26 -1.16
CA ILE A 238 24.52 -6.52 -0.60
C ILE A 238 23.95 -5.43 0.31
N CYS A 239 24.49 -5.31 1.53
CA CYS A 239 24.07 -4.29 2.48
C CYS A 239 25.22 -3.39 2.92
N LYS A 240 24.87 -2.35 3.70
CA LYS A 240 25.83 -1.49 4.39
C LYS A 240 26.76 -2.34 5.27
N ASP A 241 28.05 -1.99 5.26
CA ASP A 241 29.12 -2.61 6.06
C ASP A 241 29.59 -4.01 5.60
N ASP A 242 29.06 -4.53 4.49
CA ASP A 242 29.52 -5.80 3.92
C ASP A 242 30.92 -5.68 3.30
N LEU A 243 31.71 -6.75 3.44
CA LEU A 243 33.01 -6.89 2.79
C LEU A 243 32.82 -7.62 1.47
N VAL A 244 33.22 -7.00 0.36
CA VAL A 244 33.03 -7.55 -0.99
C VAL A 244 34.34 -7.57 -1.76
N VAL A 245 34.48 -8.56 -2.64
CA VAL A 245 35.62 -8.66 -3.56
C VAL A 245 35.14 -8.31 -4.95
N LEU A 246 35.69 -7.24 -5.51
CA LEU A 246 35.35 -6.81 -6.86
C LEU A 246 36.25 -7.47 -7.90
N GLU A 247 35.69 -7.72 -9.08
CA GLU A 247 36.46 -8.04 -10.28
C GLU A 247 36.92 -6.77 -11.00
N ALA A 248 38.00 -6.87 -11.78
CA ALA A 248 38.59 -5.73 -12.48
C ALA A 248 37.65 -5.05 -13.49
N ARG A 249 36.61 -5.76 -13.93
CA ARG A 249 35.61 -5.26 -14.88
C ARG A 249 34.47 -4.49 -14.20
N THR A 250 34.35 -4.58 -12.88
CA THR A 250 33.19 -4.09 -12.12
C THR A 250 33.32 -2.63 -11.69
N THR A 251 34.53 -2.11 -11.51
CA THR A 251 34.76 -0.71 -11.13
C THR A 251 36.06 -0.15 -11.72
N SER A 252 36.23 1.18 -11.66
CA SER A 252 37.50 1.85 -11.97
C SER A 252 38.60 1.58 -10.93
N LEU A 253 38.24 1.01 -9.76
CA LEU A 253 39.19 0.62 -8.71
C LEU A 253 40.01 -0.62 -9.08
N GLY A 254 39.57 -1.38 -10.10
CA GLY A 254 40.15 -2.67 -10.45
C GLY A 254 39.65 -3.79 -9.53
N ALA A 255 40.27 -4.97 -9.60
CA ALA A 255 39.93 -6.07 -8.70
C ALA A 255 40.58 -5.82 -7.34
N ARG A 256 39.76 -5.60 -6.31
CA ARG A 256 40.21 -5.29 -4.96
C ARG A 256 39.18 -5.73 -3.93
N LEU A 257 39.64 -5.90 -2.70
CA LEU A 257 38.79 -6.00 -1.52
C LEU A 257 38.28 -4.61 -1.16
N VAL A 258 36.96 -4.45 -1.04
CA VAL A 258 36.33 -3.17 -0.72
C VAL A 258 35.21 -3.35 0.30
N LEU A 259 34.90 -2.28 1.01
CA LEU A 259 33.77 -2.18 1.93
C LEU A 259 32.60 -1.48 1.25
N VAL A 260 31.38 -1.91 1.57
CA VAL A 260 30.16 -1.22 1.15
C VAL A 260 29.84 -0.13 2.17
N SER A 261 29.94 1.13 1.75
CA SER A 261 29.69 2.28 2.65
C SER A 261 28.20 2.54 2.85
N HIS A 262 27.43 2.57 1.77
CA HIS A 262 25.98 2.74 1.81
C HIS A 262 25.36 2.23 0.51
N VAL A 263 24.08 1.88 0.58
CA VAL A 263 23.30 1.34 -0.53
C VAL A 263 22.13 2.28 -0.76
N THR A 264 22.10 2.92 -1.93
CA THR A 264 21.02 3.82 -2.37
C THR A 264 20.46 3.28 -3.70
N THR A 265 20.22 4.09 -4.72
CA THR A 265 20.02 3.60 -6.10
C THR A 265 21.29 2.94 -6.67
N HIS A 266 22.45 3.36 -6.15
CA HIS A 266 23.77 2.86 -6.50
C HIS A 266 24.41 2.19 -5.28
N ILE A 267 25.29 1.21 -5.52
CA ILE A 267 26.09 0.62 -4.45
C ILE A 267 27.37 1.43 -4.33
N HIS A 268 27.57 2.07 -3.18
CA HIS A 268 28.76 2.88 -2.92
C HIS A 268 29.79 2.05 -2.16
N VAL A 269 30.99 1.94 -2.74
CA VAL A 269 32.08 1.14 -2.20
C VAL A 269 33.30 2.00 -1.88
N VAL A 270 34.06 1.58 -0.87
CA VAL A 270 35.28 2.24 -0.38
C VAL A 270 36.39 1.21 -0.27
N ASP A 271 37.55 1.51 -0.84
CA ASP A 271 38.77 0.74 -0.59
C ASP A 271 39.36 1.16 0.78
N PRO A 272 39.44 0.24 1.76
CA PRO A 272 39.91 0.57 3.10
C PRO A 272 41.39 0.98 3.15
N LEU A 273 42.21 0.57 2.17
CA LEU A 273 43.64 0.84 2.13
C LEU A 273 44.00 2.14 1.42
N THR A 274 43.17 2.58 0.48
CA THR A 274 43.44 3.79 -0.32
C THR A 274 42.41 4.91 -0.11
N SER A 275 41.33 4.64 0.65
CA SER A 275 40.15 5.50 0.81
C SER A 275 39.55 6.00 -0.52
N ARG A 276 39.83 5.30 -1.63
CA ARG A 276 39.19 5.58 -2.92
C ARG A 276 37.77 5.05 -2.91
N ARG A 277 36.86 5.83 -3.47
CA ARG A 277 35.44 5.50 -3.57
C ARG A 277 35.05 5.20 -5.01
N ALA A 278 34.08 4.32 -5.18
CA ALA A 278 33.41 4.16 -6.47
C ALA A 278 31.93 3.85 -6.28
N GLU A 279 31.17 4.12 -7.33
CA GLU A 279 29.75 3.86 -7.38
C GLU A 279 29.47 2.80 -8.42
N ILE A 280 28.66 1.82 -8.07
CA ILE A 280 28.27 0.72 -8.93
C ILE A 280 26.78 0.86 -9.22
N PRO A 281 26.39 1.23 -10.44
CA PRO A 281 24.99 1.23 -10.84
C PRO A 281 24.39 -0.18 -10.81
N ALA A 282 23.11 -0.27 -10.46
CA ALA A 282 22.37 -1.53 -10.45
C ALA A 282 22.52 -2.31 -11.78
N ALA A 283 22.44 -1.60 -12.92
CA ALA A 283 22.62 -2.22 -14.24
C ALA A 283 24.01 -2.86 -14.45
N ARG A 284 25.06 -2.34 -13.81
CA ARG A 284 26.41 -2.90 -13.86
C ARG A 284 26.55 -4.08 -12.91
N TYR A 285 25.98 -3.95 -11.71
CA TYR A 285 25.90 -5.04 -10.73
C TYR A 285 25.22 -6.28 -11.33
N TRP A 286 24.05 -6.14 -11.94
CA TRP A 286 23.32 -7.29 -12.50
C TRP A 286 23.97 -7.93 -13.75
N LYS A 287 24.94 -7.26 -14.39
CA LYS A 287 25.75 -7.85 -15.47
C LYS A 287 26.91 -8.69 -14.93
N HIS A 288 27.48 -8.28 -13.81
CA HIS A 288 28.60 -8.93 -13.13
C HIS A 288 28.27 -9.03 -11.63
N PRO A 289 27.31 -9.90 -11.26
CA PRO A 289 26.88 -10.02 -9.87
C PRO A 289 28.03 -10.57 -9.02
N PHE A 290 28.14 -10.07 -7.81
CA PHE A 290 29.10 -10.51 -6.81
C PHE A 290 28.40 -10.62 -5.47
N ASP A 291 28.84 -11.55 -4.64
CA ASP A 291 28.27 -11.80 -3.32
C ASP A 291 29.18 -11.21 -2.22
N ALA A 292 28.62 -10.98 -1.03
CA ALA A 292 29.39 -10.57 0.14
C ALA A 292 30.31 -11.70 0.59
N LEU A 293 31.60 -11.38 0.79
CA LEU A 293 32.59 -12.30 1.34
C LEU A 293 32.33 -12.55 2.83
N GLN A 294 32.11 -11.45 3.56
CA GLN A 294 31.73 -11.45 4.96
C GLN A 294 30.62 -10.41 5.16
N SER A 295 29.60 -10.79 5.92
CA SER A 295 28.49 -9.93 6.27
C SER A 295 28.71 -9.26 7.62
N ALA A 296 28.01 -8.15 7.87
CA ALA A 296 28.12 -7.38 9.11
C ALA A 296 27.93 -8.20 10.41
N THR A 297 27.28 -9.36 10.35
CA THR A 297 27.13 -10.29 11.49
C THR A 297 28.44 -10.91 11.97
N SER A 298 29.50 -10.84 11.17
CA SER A 298 30.83 -11.41 11.49
C SER A 298 31.84 -10.37 11.96
N LEU A 299 31.39 -9.14 12.22
CA LEU A 299 32.23 -8.07 12.78
C LEU A 299 32.70 -8.42 14.19
N VAL A 300 33.95 -8.07 14.48
CA VAL A 300 34.61 -8.25 15.77
C VAL A 300 34.99 -6.88 16.31
N GLU A 301 34.91 -6.73 17.63
CA GLU A 301 35.28 -5.50 18.31
C GLU A 301 36.79 -5.41 18.56
N PHE A 302 37.34 -4.24 18.27
CA PHE A 302 38.71 -3.84 18.52
C PHE A 302 38.73 -2.56 19.34
N ILE A 303 39.75 -2.41 20.17
CA ILE A 303 40.05 -1.17 20.88
C ILE A 303 41.18 -0.43 20.17
N VAL A 304 40.98 0.87 19.97
CA VAL A 304 41.98 1.76 19.37
C VAL A 304 42.98 2.18 20.43
N LEU A 305 44.27 1.94 20.20
CA LEU A 305 45.35 2.32 21.09
C LEU A 305 45.98 3.65 20.67
N ASP A 306 46.23 3.82 19.37
CA ASP A 306 46.85 5.03 18.81
C ASP A 306 46.42 5.26 17.35
N VAL A 307 46.44 6.53 16.91
CA VAL A 307 45.96 6.96 15.59
C VAL A 307 46.97 7.92 14.94
N ASP A 308 47.64 7.44 13.89
CA ASP A 308 48.57 8.21 13.08
C ASP A 308 47.95 8.62 11.74
N LEU A 309 47.59 9.89 11.58
CA LEU A 309 47.03 10.43 10.34
C LEU A 309 48.08 10.52 9.22
N VAL A 310 47.81 9.86 8.09
CA VAL A 310 48.69 9.83 6.90
C VAL A 310 48.46 11.08 6.03
N ASP A 311 47.20 11.44 5.78
CA ASP A 311 46.82 12.57 4.91
C ASP A 311 46.09 13.66 5.69
N ARG A 312 46.80 14.75 6.03
CA ARG A 312 46.23 15.88 6.79
C ARG A 312 45.36 16.83 5.94
N HIS A 313 45.35 16.69 4.61
CA HIS A 313 44.82 17.70 3.68
C HIS A 313 43.43 17.41 3.08
N VAL A 314 42.87 16.21 3.23
CA VAL A 314 41.52 15.88 2.69
C VAL A 314 40.46 16.14 3.77
N GLN A 315 39.48 16.99 3.46
CA GLN A 315 38.55 17.54 4.47
C GLN A 315 37.54 16.52 5.03
N THR A 316 37.09 15.53 4.25
CA THR A 316 35.99 14.64 4.66
C THR A 316 36.44 13.26 5.12
N HIS A 317 37.47 12.68 4.49
CA HIS A 317 37.97 11.34 4.82
C HIS A 317 39.49 11.38 4.82
N ALA A 318 40.11 11.07 5.96
CA ALA A 318 41.56 11.00 6.08
C ALA A 318 41.98 9.56 6.36
N MET A 319 43.01 9.14 5.64
CA MET A 319 43.69 7.89 5.94
C MET A 319 44.45 8.00 7.25
N ALA A 320 44.39 6.96 8.06
CA ALA A 320 45.23 6.80 9.25
C ALA A 320 45.82 5.40 9.31
N ILE A 321 46.99 5.30 9.92
CA ILE A 321 47.52 4.05 10.44
C ILE A 321 47.11 4.02 11.90
N VAL A 322 46.38 2.98 12.29
CA VAL A 322 45.80 2.85 13.62
C VAL A 322 46.38 1.62 14.28
N GLN A 323 46.85 1.77 15.51
CA GLN A 323 47.23 0.64 16.35
C GLN A 323 45.99 0.16 17.09
N VAL A 324 45.64 -1.11 16.90
CA VAL A 324 44.46 -1.74 17.50
C VAL A 324 44.80 -3.04 18.23
N ALA A 325 44.01 -3.36 19.24
CA ALA A 325 44.00 -4.68 19.87
C ALA A 325 42.57 -5.25 19.84
N ARG A 326 42.41 -6.57 19.83
CA ARG A 326 41.06 -7.16 19.96
C ARG A 326 40.56 -6.92 21.38
N VAL A 327 39.27 -6.61 21.54
CA VAL A 327 38.69 -6.44 22.89
C VAL A 327 38.83 -7.72 23.72
N SER A 328 38.74 -8.90 23.09
CA SER A 328 38.92 -10.20 23.76
C SER A 328 40.36 -10.51 24.17
N ASP A 329 41.34 -9.90 23.51
CA ASP A 329 42.76 -10.07 23.78
C ASP A 329 43.28 -9.00 24.78
N PHE A 330 42.54 -7.88 24.92
CA PHE A 330 42.92 -6.75 25.76
C PHE A 330 42.96 -7.10 27.25
N GLY A 331 44.12 -6.91 27.89
CA GLY A 331 44.35 -7.27 29.29
C GLY A 331 44.67 -8.75 29.53
N VAL A 332 44.65 -9.58 28.48
CA VAL A 332 45.05 -11.00 28.53
C VAL A 332 46.40 -11.21 27.82
N ASN A 333 46.63 -10.52 26.71
CA ASN A 333 47.90 -10.55 25.98
C ASN A 333 48.29 -9.17 25.42
N ASP A 334 49.54 -9.05 24.97
CA ASP A 334 50.11 -7.82 24.40
C ASP A 334 50.05 -7.82 22.86
N THR A 335 49.11 -8.56 22.24
CA THR A 335 49.01 -8.61 20.77
C THR A 335 48.36 -7.35 20.22
N THR A 336 49.12 -6.59 19.43
CA THR A 336 48.63 -5.37 18.77
C THR A 336 48.85 -5.46 17.27
N PHE A 337 47.95 -4.85 16.51
CA PHE A 337 47.96 -4.82 15.05
C PHE A 337 48.04 -3.38 14.57
N HIS A 338 48.80 -3.14 13.50
CA HIS A 338 48.82 -1.86 12.81
C HIS A 338 47.97 -1.98 11.55
N VAL A 339 46.92 -1.17 11.46
CA VAL A 339 45.91 -1.27 10.41
C VAL A 339 45.77 0.08 9.71
N THR A 340 45.88 0.06 8.39
CA THR A 340 45.59 1.21 7.55
C THR A 340 44.08 1.32 7.35
N THR A 341 43.49 2.46 7.70
CA THR A 341 42.03 2.67 7.66
C THR A 341 41.64 4.00 7.05
N HIS A 342 40.43 4.02 6.48
CA HIS A 342 39.75 5.19 5.94
C HIS A 342 39.03 6.03 7.02
N LEU A 343 39.00 5.57 8.28
CA LEU A 343 38.30 6.18 9.41
C LEU A 343 39.14 7.18 10.22
N GLY A 344 40.26 7.67 9.67
CA GLY A 344 41.29 8.36 10.47
C GLY A 344 40.83 9.59 11.25
N ARG A 345 39.85 10.35 10.74
CA ARG A 345 39.30 11.53 11.46
C ARG A 345 38.24 11.20 12.51
N ILE A 346 37.64 10.01 12.42
CA ILE A 346 36.52 9.60 13.28
C ILE A 346 37.03 8.90 14.53
N LEU A 347 38.18 8.22 14.43
CA LEU A 347 38.76 7.43 15.49
C LEU A 347 39.66 8.26 16.40
N SER A 348 39.54 8.02 17.70
CA SER A 348 40.44 8.50 18.74
C SER A 348 40.96 7.32 19.58
N ALA A 349 42.10 7.50 20.24
CA ALA A 349 42.60 6.51 21.19
C ALA A 349 41.57 6.23 22.30
N GLY A 350 41.32 4.96 22.60
CA GLY A 350 40.30 4.50 23.55
C GLY A 350 38.94 4.16 22.93
N ASP A 351 38.71 4.46 21.64
CA ASP A 351 37.45 4.11 20.98
C ASP A 351 37.33 2.61 20.73
N ILE A 352 36.10 2.10 20.80
CA ILE A 352 35.74 0.75 20.35
C ILE A 352 35.31 0.84 18.89
N VAL A 353 35.89 -0.01 18.06
CA VAL A 353 35.63 -0.08 16.62
C VAL A 353 35.31 -1.51 16.21
N GLU A 354 34.46 -1.64 15.20
CA GLU A 354 34.13 -2.94 14.62
C GLU A 354 34.89 -3.13 13.31
N GLY A 355 35.39 -4.35 13.12
CA GLY A 355 36.13 -4.72 11.91
C GLY A 355 36.10 -6.20 11.62
N TYR A 356 36.56 -6.55 10.43
CA TYR A 356 36.76 -7.93 10.00
C TYR A 356 38.17 -8.39 10.34
N ASP A 357 38.26 -9.53 11.03
CA ASP A 357 39.52 -10.23 11.30
C ASP A 357 39.75 -11.30 10.23
N LEU A 358 40.47 -10.92 9.19
CA LEU A 358 40.80 -11.76 8.06
C LEU A 358 41.92 -12.75 8.38
N GLY A 359 42.74 -12.46 9.40
CA GLY A 359 43.81 -13.35 9.87
C GLY A 359 43.30 -14.58 10.63
N ARG A 360 42.20 -14.46 11.38
CA ARG A 360 41.54 -15.59 12.06
C ARG A 360 40.40 -16.22 11.26
N GLY A 361 39.81 -15.47 10.33
CA GLY A 361 38.70 -15.93 9.51
C GLY A 361 39.12 -17.00 8.51
N ASN A 362 38.31 -18.07 8.37
CA ASN A 362 38.46 -18.99 7.25
C ASN A 362 37.89 -18.33 5.99
N ILE A 363 38.71 -17.47 5.37
CA ILE A 363 38.40 -16.88 4.07
C ILE A 363 38.52 -18.02 3.06
N GLY A 364 37.40 -18.64 2.73
CA GLY A 364 37.34 -19.69 1.70
C GLY A 364 38.08 -19.23 0.45
N ALA A 365 38.70 -20.17 -0.29
CA ALA A 365 39.58 -19.91 -1.42
C ALA A 365 39.03 -18.84 -2.37
N LEU A 366 39.41 -17.58 -2.13
CA LEU A 366 39.02 -16.46 -2.97
C LEU A 366 39.63 -16.69 -4.36
N PRO A 367 38.88 -16.48 -5.46
CA PRO A 367 39.47 -16.51 -6.80
C PRO A 367 40.51 -15.38 -7.04
N VAL A 368 40.77 -14.56 -6.02
CA VAL A 368 41.42 -13.24 -6.07
C VAL A 368 42.67 -13.17 -5.17
N ILE A 369 43.30 -14.31 -4.83
CA ILE A 369 44.61 -14.38 -4.11
C ILE A 369 45.77 -13.87 -5.00
N LYS A 370 45.62 -12.72 -5.64
CA LYS A 370 46.67 -11.97 -6.33
C LYS A 370 46.95 -10.62 -5.67
N TYR A 371 46.23 -10.28 -4.61
CA TYR A 371 46.33 -8.99 -3.93
C TYR A 371 46.80 -9.20 -2.49
N ASP A 372 47.61 -8.27 -1.98
CA ASP A 372 47.94 -8.15 -0.56
C ASP A 372 46.64 -7.93 0.22
N VAL A 373 46.17 -8.96 0.91
CA VAL A 373 44.97 -8.89 1.73
C VAL A 373 45.39 -8.42 3.12
N PRO A 374 44.80 -7.34 3.66
CA PRO A 374 45.11 -6.92 5.02
C PRO A 374 44.59 -7.93 6.04
N ASP A 375 45.31 -8.11 7.16
CA ASP A 375 44.89 -9.02 8.22
C ASP A 375 43.61 -8.54 8.93
N ILE A 376 43.41 -7.22 9.02
CA ILE A 376 42.27 -6.60 9.69
C ILE A 376 41.75 -5.46 8.82
N VAL A 377 40.42 -5.35 8.73
CA VAL A 377 39.74 -4.25 8.05
C VAL A 377 38.77 -3.59 9.02
N LEU A 378 39.02 -2.33 9.39
CA LEU A 378 38.11 -1.56 10.25
C LEU A 378 36.96 -1.00 9.43
N VAL A 379 35.74 -1.11 9.95
CA VAL A 379 34.50 -0.79 9.21
C VAL A 379 33.78 0.42 9.79
N ARG A 380 33.48 0.40 11.09
CA ARG A 380 32.77 1.49 11.76
C ARG A 380 33.19 1.63 13.22
N ARG A 381 32.99 2.82 13.78
CA ARG A 381 33.09 3.03 15.23
C ARG A 381 31.85 2.44 15.90
N SER A 382 32.03 1.71 17.00
CA SER A 382 30.92 1.31 17.85
C SER A 382 30.55 2.53 18.69
N ILE A 383 29.34 3.04 18.49
CA ILE A 383 28.80 4.10 19.33
C ILE A 383 28.17 3.38 20.52
N ALA A 384 28.76 3.55 21.71
CA ALA A 384 28.05 3.19 22.94
C ALA A 384 26.76 4.00 22.99
N ASP A 385 25.64 3.39 23.40
CA ASP A 385 24.30 3.98 23.48
C ASP A 385 24.26 5.24 24.40
N ASP A 386 24.83 6.34 23.94
CA ASP A 386 24.55 7.67 24.45
C ASP A 386 23.42 8.23 23.58
N GLU A 387 22.23 8.33 24.19
CA GLU A 387 20.91 8.66 23.63
C GLU A 387 20.79 9.97 22.79
N ASN A 388 21.90 10.61 22.40
CA ASN A 388 21.91 11.91 21.70
C ASN A 388 22.63 11.94 20.34
N ALA A 389 23.10 10.80 19.79
CA ALA A 389 23.91 10.79 18.56
C ALA A 389 23.13 10.67 17.23
N ASN A 390 21.79 10.57 17.24
CA ASN A 390 20.97 10.40 16.02
C ASN A 390 20.88 11.65 15.10
N ILE A 391 21.76 12.65 15.27
CA ILE A 391 21.71 13.91 14.53
C ILE A 391 22.86 14.06 13.51
N ILE A 392 23.91 13.23 13.55
CA ILE A 392 25.13 13.51 12.75
C ILE A 392 25.28 12.64 11.48
N GLU A 393 24.51 11.55 11.31
CA GLU A 393 24.64 10.68 10.11
C GLU A 393 23.70 11.04 8.94
N LEU A 394 23.13 12.25 8.89
CA LEU A 394 22.17 12.67 7.83
C LEU A 394 22.67 13.80 6.90
N GLU A 395 23.98 14.04 6.78
CA GLU A 395 24.54 14.93 5.74
C GLU A 395 25.48 14.22 4.77
#